data_AF-A0A382ZVY5-F1
#
_entry.id   AF-A0A382ZVY5-F1
#
_cell.length_a   1.000
_cell.length_b   1.000
_cell.length_c   1.000
_cell.angle_alpha   90.00
_cell.angle_beta   90.00
_cell.angle_gamma   90.00
#
_symmetry.space_group_name_H-M   'P 1'
#
loop_
_entity.id
_entity.type
_entity.pdbx_description
1 polymer ?
#
loop_
_entity_poly.entity_id
_entity_poly.type
_entity_poly.pdbx_seq_one_letter_code
_entity_poly.pdbx_strand_id
1 'polypeptide(L)' 'MTEVLKLCGLKLNEYKSLIESCGLIRFNNIGVIYAKGDDVLDLIDRLSTNDVSKLEDNFWMDTVLTTNKG' A
#
# COMPACT_ATOMS: atom_id res chain seq x y z
N MET A 1 18.95 -5.54 10.45
CA MET A 1 19.04 -5.06 9.05
C MET A 1 18.89 -6.20 8.04
N THR A 2 19.48 -7.36 8.30
CA THR A 2 19.36 -8.58 7.48
C THR A 2 17.93 -9.15 7.37
N GLU A 3 17.03 -8.83 8.31
CA GLU A 3 15.64 -9.31 8.31
C GLU A 3 14.71 -8.55 7.34
N VAL A 4 14.94 -7.26 7.09
CA VAL A 4 14.12 -6.46 6.15
C VAL A 4 14.34 -6.92 4.70
N LEU A 5 15.58 -7.34 4.39
CA LEU A 5 15.97 -7.92 3.09
C LEU A 5 15.22 -9.22 2.75
N LYS A 6 14.83 -10.00 3.76
CA LYS A 6 14.16 -11.29 3.58
C LYS A 6 12.69 -11.16 3.18
N LEU A 7 12.03 -10.06 3.58
CA LEU A 7 10.61 -9.82 3.32
C LEU A 7 10.30 -9.53 1.85
N CYS A 8 11.25 -8.97 1.10
CA CYS A 8 11.09 -8.68 -0.34
C CYS A 8 11.75 -9.71 -1.27
N GLY A 9 12.45 -10.72 -0.73
CA GLY A 9 13.18 -11.72 -1.53
C GLY A 9 14.33 -11.16 -2.38
N LEU A 10 14.83 -9.97 -2.06
CA LEU A 10 15.83 -9.26 -2.85
C LEU A 10 17.25 -9.76 -2.55
N LYS A 11 18.04 -9.96 -3.60
CA LYS A 11 19.48 -10.23 -3.48
C LYS A 11 20.18 -8.96 -2.97
N LEU A 12 21.31 -9.14 -2.28
CA LEU A 12 22.07 -8.02 -1.69
C LEU A 12 22.39 -6.90 -2.69
N ASN A 13 22.72 -7.25 -3.94
CA ASN A 13 23.03 -6.28 -4.98
C ASN A 13 21.80 -5.50 -5.47
N GLU A 14 20.63 -6.15 -5.52
CA GLU A 14 19.36 -5.50 -5.89
C GLU A 14 18.95 -4.50 -4.81
N TYR A 15 19.10 -4.88 -3.53
CA TYR A 15 18.91 -3.98 -2.41
C TYR A 15 19.87 -2.78 -2.43
N LYS A 16 21.17 -3.02 -2.63
CA LYS A 16 22.15 -1.94 -2.75
C LYS A 16 21.78 -0.98 -3.88
N SER A 17 21.39 -1.51 -5.04
CA SER A 17 20.97 -0.70 -6.19
C SER A 17 19.73 0.16 -5.89
N LEU A 18 18.76 -0.39 -5.15
CA LEU A 18 17.56 0.34 -4.71
C LEU A 18 17.88 1.46 -3.72
N ILE A 19 18.83 1.25 -2.81
CA ILE A 19 19.21 2.23 -1.78
C ILE A 19 20.14 3.31 -2.35
N GLU A 20 21.09 2.94 -3.19
CA GLU A 20 22.18 3.81 -3.64
C GLU A 20 21.90 4.49 -4.99
N SER A 21 20.94 4.00 -5.76
CA SER A 21 20.64 4.53 -7.10
C SER A 21 19.16 4.41 -7.45
N CYS A 22 18.78 3.43 -8.27
CA CYS A 22 17.44 3.24 -8.79
C CYS A 22 17.19 1.75 -9.02
N GLY A 23 15.95 1.31 -8.81
CA GLY A 23 15.53 -0.05 -9.09
C GLY A 23 14.07 -0.09 -9.53
N LEU A 24 13.77 -1.07 -10.38
CA LEU A 24 12.42 -1.39 -10.80
C LEU A 24 11.99 -2.69 -10.12
N ILE A 25 10.90 -2.65 -9.38
CA ILE A 25 10.34 -3.82 -8.70
C ILE A 25 9.02 -4.19 -9.37
N ARG A 26 8.86 -5.47 -9.71
CA ARG A 26 7.59 -6.01 -10.19
C ARG A 26 6.83 -6.65 -9.04
N PHE A 27 5.67 -6.08 -8.68
CA PHE A 27 4.78 -6.63 -7.67
C PHE A 27 3.66 -7.49 -8.30
N ASN A 28 3.93 -8.78 -8.49
CA ASN A 28 2.93 -9.71 -9.07
C ASN A 28 1.91 -10.23 -8.04
N ASN A 29 2.12 -9.95 -6.76
CA ASN A 29 1.36 -10.47 -5.64
C ASN A 29 0.46 -9.42 -4.97
N ILE A 30 0.34 -8.22 -5.55
CA ILE A 30 -0.54 -7.16 -5.06
C ILE A 30 -1.81 -7.14 -5.91
N GLY A 31 -2.96 -7.25 -5.25
CA GLY A 31 -4.26 -7.05 -5.90
C GLY A 31 -4.59 -5.56 -5.99
N VAL A 32 -5.08 -5.13 -7.15
CA VAL A 32 -5.58 -3.76 -7.34
C VAL A 32 -7.10 -3.81 -7.50
N ILE A 33 -7.80 -3.09 -6.63
CA ILE A 33 -9.26 -2.93 -6.70
C ILE A 33 -9.54 -1.48 -7.12
N TYR A 34 -10.31 -1.33 -8.20
CA TYR A 34 -10.80 -0.04 -8.66
C TYR A 34 -12.31 0.05 -8.42
N ALA A 35 -12.75 1.11 -7.75
CA ALA A 35 -14.15 1.36 -7.44
C ALA A 35 -14.57 2.73 -7.96
N LYS A 36 -15.80 2.84 -8.48
CA LYS A 36 -16.39 4.08 -9.00
C LYS A 36 -17.86 4.15 -8.59
N GLY A 37 -18.31 5.35 -8.25
CA GLY A 37 -19.69 5.65 -7.84
C GLY A 37 -19.70 6.77 -6.80
N ASP A 38 -20.85 7.38 -6.61
CA ASP A 38 -20.98 8.57 -5.75
C ASP A 38 -20.70 8.24 -4.26
N ASP A 39 -20.99 7.01 -3.84
CA ASP A 39 -20.86 6.55 -2.44
C ASP A 39 -19.55 5.80 -2.15
N VAL A 40 -18.63 5.68 -3.11
CA VAL A 40 -17.42 4.86 -2.93
C VAL A 40 -16.54 5.40 -1.80
N LEU A 41 -16.38 6.72 -1.70
CA LEU A 41 -15.57 7.34 -0.66
C LEU A 41 -16.16 7.10 0.73
N ASP A 42 -17.49 7.24 0.89
CA ASP A 42 -18.19 6.93 2.14
C ASP A 42 -18.01 5.47 2.54
N LEU A 43 -18.14 4.55 1.59
CA LEU A 43 -17.94 3.13 1.85
C LEU A 43 -16.51 2.84 2.33
N ILE A 44 -15.50 3.39 1.65
CA ILE A 44 -14.10 3.15 2.01
C ILE A 44 -13.74 3.80 3.35
N ASP A 45 -14.29 4.98 3.65
CA ASP A 45 -14.11 5.64 4.95
C ASP A 45 -14.65 4.79 6.09
N ARG A 46 -15.87 4.25 5.96
CA ARG A 46 -16.50 3.39 6.99
C ARG A 46 -15.80 2.06 7.22
N LEU A 47 -15.07 1.55 6.22
CA LEU A 47 -14.31 0.30 6.32
C LEU A 47 -12.88 0.52 6.83
N SER A 48 -12.40 1.76 6.79
CA SER A 48 -11.03 2.15 7.12
C SER A 48 -10.85 2.45 8.59
N THR A 49 -9.64 2.29 9.09
CA THR A 49 -9.23 2.81 10.41
C THR A 49 -8.85 4.29 10.39
N ASN A 50 -8.82 4.89 9.22
CA ASN A 50 -8.36 6.26 8.96
C ASN A 50 -9.51 7.11 8.43
N ASP A 51 -9.38 8.43 8.53
CA ASP A 51 -10.32 9.42 7.98
C ASP A 51 -9.99 9.70 6.51
N VAL A 52 -10.64 8.95 5.61
CA VAL A 52 -10.48 9.00 4.15
C VAL A 52 -11.08 10.29 3.59
N SER A 53 -12.05 10.89 4.27
CA SER A 53 -12.66 12.17 3.86
C SER A 53 -11.66 13.34 3.79
N LYS A 54 -10.53 13.20 4.48
CA LYS A 54 -9.42 14.18 4.48
C LYS A 54 -8.37 13.92 3.38
N LEU A 55 -8.55 12.91 2.54
CA LEU A 55 -7.62 12.62 1.46
C LEU A 55 -7.79 13.65 0.33
N GLU A 56 -6.69 14.31 -0.03
CA GLU A 56 -6.66 15.25 -1.15
C GLU A 56 -6.58 14.51 -2.50
N ASP A 57 -6.99 15.19 -3.57
CA ASP A 57 -6.90 14.67 -4.93
C ASP A 57 -5.44 14.29 -5.28
N ASN A 58 -5.25 13.10 -5.85
CA ASN A 58 -3.94 12.51 -6.20
C ASN A 58 -3.03 12.15 -5.01
N PHE A 59 -3.57 12.07 -3.80
CA PHE A 59 -2.86 11.50 -2.64
C PHE A 59 -3.26 10.06 -2.37
N TRP A 60 -2.48 9.39 -1.52
CA TRP A 60 -2.76 8.05 -1.03
C TRP A 60 -2.54 7.99 0.48
N MET A 61 -3.18 7.02 1.13
CA MET A 61 -2.95 6.71 2.54
C MET A 61 -2.90 5.20 2.74
N ASP A 62 -2.08 4.76 3.68
CA ASP A 62 -2.16 3.40 4.22
C ASP A 62 -3.32 3.33 5.22
N THR A 63 -4.16 2.30 5.09
CA THR A 63 -5.29 2.04 5.98
C THR A 63 -5.41 0.55 6.25
N VAL A 64 -6.03 0.20 7.38
CA VAL A 64 -6.42 -1.17 7.69
C VAL A 64 -7.91 -1.30 7.50
N LEU A 65 -8.32 -2.33 6.75
CA LEU A 65 -9.72 -2.73 6.68
C LEU A 65 -9.99 -3.76 7.77
N THR A 66 -10.94 -3.46 8.65
CA THR A 66 -11.25 -4.29 9.82
C THR A 66 -12.54 -5.06 9.63
N THR A 67 -12.72 -6.06 10.48
CA THR A 67 -14.02 -6.74 10.62
C THR A 67 -14.80 -6.13 11.78
N ASN A 68 -16.01 -6.63 12.04
CA ASN A 68 -16.78 -6.26 13.22
C ASN A 68 -16.10 -6.61 14.57
N LYS A 69 -14.94 -7.29 14.55
CA LYS A 69 -14.15 -7.64 15.74
C LYS A 69 -12.88 -6.80 15.88
N GLY A 70 -12.64 -5.83 15.00
CA GLY A 70 -11.32 -5.24 14.78
C GLY A 70 -10.51 -6.15 13.90
#